data_AF-A0A7J6LG07-F1
#
_entry.id   AF-A0A7J6LG07-F1
#
_cell.length_a   1.000
_cell.length_b   1.000
_cell.length_c   1.000
_cell.angle_alpha   90.00
_cell.angle_beta   90.00
_cell.angle_gamma   90.00
#
_symmetry.space_group_name_H-M   'P 1'
#
loop_
_entity.id
_entity.type
_entity.pdbx_description
1 polymer ?
#
loop_
_entity_poly.entity_id
_entity_poly.type
_entity_poly.pdbx_seq_one_letter_code
_entity_poly.pdbx_strand_id
1 'polypeptide(L)'
;MFIESLSFPRGLHGEWAGYLKLAQLALSSTDKWSEMSNEACLGLAVVACTTGLVAVGIARERQELKKSRPPMDERPTLALGGSGLRVGYMLGTVAAIRDHVDISDTRITAISGSAIGALLLSTPELDVVDVSLAVFRCRNNVVRKGLRNCYMMDVSKTAEMIVEELKTSAGLTEKMLQDRHHSKQLYFGLTSLRPWPTPVCKECPATFEEFCKVLAAVICIPPFFTQTVEVDGYPSVDGFFSRIFATPEDHDPAKVVRYCPFPALWLTFRPPARDMISSLSECVFPYGLARHIASFEEGYQMTLDFLRSGTAESKLLSLKKRPVNRLSKYMEGLRSLQALV
;
A
#
# COMPACT_ATOMS: atom_id res chain seq x y z
N MET A 1 35.98 18.88 25.71
CA MET A 1 36.26 19.26 24.32
C MET A 1 34.99 18.93 23.53
N PHE A 2 34.28 19.98 23.12
CA PHE A 2 33.08 20.07 22.26
C PHE A 2 32.30 18.80 21.87
N ILE A 3 31.06 18.69 22.37
CA ILE A 3 29.91 18.36 21.53
C ILE A 3 28.94 19.53 21.69
N GLU A 4 28.95 20.39 20.67
CA GLU A 4 27.98 21.46 20.47
C GLU A 4 26.57 20.91 20.26
N SER A 5 25.62 21.71 20.70
CA SER A 5 24.18 21.51 20.72
C SER A 5 23.58 21.06 19.39
N LEU A 6 23.04 19.84 19.36
CA LEU A 6 21.97 19.48 18.43
C LEU A 6 20.66 20.08 18.96
N SER A 7 20.34 21.29 18.52
CA SER A 7 19.02 21.88 18.73
C SER A 7 18.01 21.21 17.79
N PHE A 8 17.13 20.39 18.34
CA PHE A 8 16.01 19.80 17.60
C PHE A 8 14.81 20.77 17.51
N PRO A 9 14.01 20.74 16.44
CA PRO A 9 12.91 21.68 16.22
C PRO A 9 11.74 21.44 17.18
N ARG A 10 11.32 22.50 17.89
CA ARG A 10 10.20 22.51 18.84
C ARG A 10 8.87 22.23 18.15
N GLY A 11 8.33 21.01 18.30
CA GLY A 11 6.96 20.69 17.87
C GLY A 11 6.37 19.37 18.35
N LEU A 12 7.19 18.32 18.59
CA LEU A 12 6.73 16.98 18.98
C LEU A 12 7.57 16.37 20.13
N HIS A 13 8.17 17.23 20.97
CA HIS A 13 9.23 16.85 21.91
C HIS A 13 8.78 16.26 23.25
N GLY A 14 7.49 16.22 23.59
CA GLY A 14 7.08 15.83 24.95
C GLY A 14 7.31 14.36 25.28
N GLU A 15 6.94 13.46 24.38
CA GLU A 15 6.76 12.04 24.75
C GLU A 15 8.00 11.19 24.44
N TRP A 16 8.61 11.36 23.25
CA TRP A 16 9.87 10.66 22.92
C TRP A 16 11.05 11.10 23.78
N ALA A 17 11.11 12.39 24.15
CA ALA A 17 12.15 12.88 25.07
C ALA A 17 11.95 12.33 26.49
N GLY A 18 10.70 12.09 26.91
CA GLY A 18 10.38 11.45 28.20
C GLY A 18 10.89 10.00 28.27
N TYR A 19 10.65 9.20 27.22
CA TYR A 19 11.11 7.80 27.17
C TYR A 19 12.63 7.68 27.06
N LEU A 20 13.28 8.55 26.28
CA LEU A 20 14.75 8.62 26.21
C LEU A 20 15.36 9.14 27.52
N LYS A 21 14.70 10.07 28.23
CA LYS A 21 15.15 10.57 29.54
C LYS A 21 14.97 9.56 30.67
N LEU A 22 13.90 8.76 30.65
CA LEU A 22 13.68 7.63 31.56
C LEU A 22 14.72 6.52 31.33
N ALA A 23 15.00 6.19 30.07
CA ALA A 23 16.10 5.29 29.72
C ALA A 23 17.45 5.84 30.22
N GLN A 24 17.70 7.14 30.05
CA GLN A 24 18.94 7.80 30.49
C GLN A 24 19.09 7.89 32.02
N LEU A 25 18.01 8.13 32.77
CA LEU A 25 18.03 8.20 34.25
C LEU A 25 18.19 6.82 34.89
N ALA A 26 17.56 5.79 34.31
CA ALA A 26 17.74 4.40 34.73
C ALA A 26 19.19 3.92 34.54
N LEU A 27 19.85 4.37 33.46
CA LEU A 27 21.28 4.10 33.18
C LEU A 27 22.24 4.76 34.19
N SER A 28 21.81 5.80 34.91
CA SER A 28 22.66 6.55 35.84
C SER A 28 22.61 6.09 37.31
N SER A 29 21.89 5.01 37.64
CA SER A 29 21.56 4.66 39.04
C SER A 29 21.84 3.20 39.47
N THR A 30 22.61 2.42 38.70
CA THR A 30 22.72 0.96 38.90
C THR A 30 24.13 0.49 39.33
N ASP A 31 24.49 0.77 40.59
CA ASP A 31 25.75 0.28 41.20
C ASP A 31 25.64 -1.10 41.89
N LYS A 32 24.51 -1.81 41.81
CA LYS A 32 24.27 -2.99 42.69
C LYS A 32 23.49 -4.17 42.09
N TRP A 33 23.83 -4.70 40.92
CA TRP A 33 23.26 -5.99 40.45
C TRP A 33 24.28 -6.74 39.59
N SER A 34 24.79 -7.88 40.06
CA SER A 34 26.05 -8.49 39.58
C SER A 34 25.91 -9.74 38.69
N GLU A 35 24.71 -10.20 38.32
CA GLU A 35 24.58 -11.52 37.67
C GLU A 35 23.64 -11.60 36.44
N MET A 36 23.04 -10.49 36.03
CA MET A 36 22.49 -10.32 34.68
C MET A 36 23.15 -9.09 34.08
N SER A 37 23.52 -9.08 32.79
CA SER A 37 23.95 -7.83 32.19
C SER A 37 22.82 -6.82 32.37
N ASN A 38 23.10 -5.71 33.05
CA ASN A 38 22.10 -4.70 33.38
C ASN A 38 21.34 -4.22 32.12
N GLU A 39 21.99 -4.32 30.97
CA GLU A 39 21.46 -4.09 29.63
C GLU A 39 20.31 -5.04 29.24
N ALA A 40 20.38 -6.33 29.59
CA ALA A 40 19.36 -7.32 29.27
C ALA A 40 18.11 -7.18 30.15
N CYS A 41 18.28 -6.96 31.46
CA CYS A 41 17.17 -6.65 32.37
C CYS A 41 16.47 -5.34 32.00
N LEU A 42 17.25 -4.31 31.71
CA LEU A 42 16.76 -3.00 31.30
C LEU A 42 16.04 -3.08 29.95
N GLY A 43 16.61 -3.81 28.98
CA GLY A 43 15.99 -4.08 27.69
C GLY A 43 14.64 -4.77 27.84
N LEU A 44 14.56 -5.80 28.68
CA LEU A 44 13.30 -6.52 28.95
C LEU A 44 12.25 -5.65 29.66
N ALA A 45 12.65 -4.83 30.63
CA ALA A 45 11.73 -3.94 31.34
C ALA A 45 11.21 -2.82 30.43
N VAL A 46 12.08 -2.21 29.60
CA VAL A 46 11.68 -1.22 28.61
C VAL A 46 10.73 -1.84 27.58
N VAL A 47 11.06 -3.03 27.07
CA VAL A 47 10.17 -3.75 26.14
C VAL A 47 8.82 -4.05 26.81
N ALA A 48 8.80 -4.62 28.02
CA ALA A 48 7.56 -4.97 28.70
C ALA A 48 6.67 -3.74 29.01
N CYS A 49 7.26 -2.64 29.51
CA CYS A 49 6.53 -1.40 29.78
C CYS A 49 6.03 -0.74 28.49
N THR A 50 6.86 -0.72 27.44
CA THR A 50 6.47 -0.18 26.14
C THR A 50 5.32 -1.03 25.57
N THR A 51 5.46 -2.36 25.52
CA THR A 51 4.40 -3.28 25.06
C THR A 51 3.11 -3.17 25.88
N GLY A 52 3.20 -3.01 27.21
CA GLY A 52 2.04 -2.81 28.07
C GLY A 52 1.29 -1.50 27.77
N LEU A 53 2.03 -0.39 27.60
CA LEU A 53 1.45 0.91 27.25
C LEU A 53 0.89 0.91 25.81
N VAL A 54 1.54 0.22 24.87
CA VAL A 54 1.02 -0.06 23.52
C VAL A 54 -0.33 -0.75 23.63
N ALA A 55 -0.40 -1.85 24.39
CA ALA A 55 -1.59 -2.67 24.51
C ALA A 55 -2.77 -1.88 25.12
N VAL A 56 -2.51 -1.05 26.14
CA VAL A 56 -3.52 -0.20 26.78
C VAL A 56 -4.00 0.92 25.86
N GLY A 57 -3.09 1.57 25.12
CA GLY A 57 -3.43 2.58 24.13
C GLY A 57 -4.33 2.03 23.03
N ILE A 58 -3.94 0.88 22.44
CA ILE A 58 -4.74 0.17 21.43
C ILE A 58 -6.11 -0.24 21.99
N ALA A 59 -6.19 -0.67 23.26
CA ALA A 59 -7.46 -1.06 23.87
C ALA A 59 -8.42 0.12 24.07
N ARG A 60 -7.92 1.29 24.48
CA ARG A 60 -8.72 2.52 24.65
C ARG A 60 -9.23 3.05 23.31
N GLU A 61 -8.37 3.15 22.31
CA GLU A 61 -8.75 3.60 20.96
C GLU A 61 -9.83 2.69 20.36
N ARG A 62 -9.70 1.36 20.52
CA ARG A 62 -10.73 0.39 20.12
C ARG A 62 -12.07 0.56 20.86
N GLN A 63 -12.05 1.03 22.10
CA GLN A 63 -13.28 1.29 22.86
C GLN A 63 -13.97 2.57 22.41
N GLU A 64 -13.22 3.63 22.11
CA GLU A 64 -13.79 4.89 21.59
C GLU A 64 -14.36 4.71 20.19
N LEU A 65 -13.64 4.01 19.30
CA LEU A 65 -14.12 3.65 17.95
C LEU A 65 -15.39 2.80 17.94
N LYS A 66 -15.68 2.06 19.02
CA LYS A 66 -16.94 1.31 19.16
C LYS A 66 -18.15 2.20 19.47
N LYS A 67 -17.95 3.39 20.04
CA LYS A 67 -19.04 4.27 20.51
C LYS A 67 -19.60 5.19 19.42
N SER A 68 -18.86 5.44 18.35
CA SER A 68 -19.23 6.39 17.28
C SER A 68 -19.12 5.77 15.88
N ARG A 69 -19.57 4.53 15.71
CA ARG A 69 -19.48 3.89 14.40
C ARG A 69 -20.36 4.63 13.39
N PRO A 70 -19.82 5.05 12.24
CA PRO A 70 -20.63 5.56 11.15
C PRO A 70 -21.67 4.52 10.72
N PRO A 71 -22.79 4.95 10.11
CA PRO A 71 -23.73 4.03 9.49
C PRO A 71 -22.98 3.13 8.49
N MET A 72 -23.28 1.84 8.53
CA MET A 72 -22.59 0.84 7.71
C MET A 72 -23.00 1.00 6.24
N ASP A 73 -22.01 1.02 5.35
CA ASP A 73 -22.20 1.03 3.90
C ASP A 73 -22.34 -0.42 3.41
N GLU A 74 -23.45 -0.69 2.74
CA GLU A 74 -23.84 -2.04 2.29
C GLU A 74 -23.10 -2.54 1.04
N ARG A 75 -22.37 -1.65 0.35
CA ARG A 75 -21.65 -2.00 -0.88
C ARG A 75 -20.50 -2.97 -0.57
N PRO A 76 -20.29 -4.01 -1.39
CA PRO A 76 -19.13 -4.87 -1.27
C PRO A 76 -17.83 -4.07 -1.37
N THR A 77 -16.81 -4.52 -0.66
CA THR A 77 -15.50 -3.88 -0.66
C THR A 77 -14.46 -4.84 -1.25
N LEU A 78 -13.91 -4.49 -2.40
CA LEU A 78 -12.75 -5.16 -2.97
C LEU A 78 -11.47 -4.53 -2.41
N ALA A 79 -10.83 -5.25 -1.49
CA ALA A 79 -9.59 -4.83 -0.85
C ALA A 79 -8.37 -5.45 -1.54
N LEU A 80 -7.63 -4.60 -2.26
CA LEU A 80 -6.42 -4.97 -2.97
C LEU A 80 -5.20 -4.84 -2.03
N GLY A 81 -4.53 -5.96 -1.78
CA GLY A 81 -3.27 -5.99 -1.06
C GLY A 81 -2.14 -5.38 -1.89
N GLY A 82 -1.00 -5.10 -1.28
CA GLY A 82 0.14 -4.50 -1.99
C GLY A 82 0.64 -5.36 -3.14
N SER A 83 1.33 -4.77 -4.12
CA SER A 83 1.95 -5.48 -5.24
C SER A 83 3.47 -5.41 -5.26
N GLY A 84 4.07 -4.52 -4.46
CA GLY A 84 5.48 -4.17 -4.59
C GLY A 84 5.85 -3.88 -6.04
N LEU A 85 6.99 -4.43 -6.49
CA LEU A 85 7.45 -4.31 -7.87
C LEU A 85 6.73 -5.24 -8.87
N ARG A 86 5.77 -6.09 -8.47
CA ARG A 86 4.98 -6.97 -9.36
C ARG A 86 3.85 -6.23 -10.07
N VAL A 87 4.20 -5.08 -10.64
CA VAL A 87 3.25 -4.15 -11.25
C VAL A 87 2.52 -4.79 -12.43
N GLY A 88 3.23 -5.48 -13.33
CA GLY A 88 2.61 -6.11 -14.49
C GLY A 88 1.50 -7.08 -14.08
N TYR A 89 1.78 -7.99 -13.15
CA TYR A 89 0.80 -8.91 -12.58
C TYR A 89 -0.42 -8.20 -11.98
N MET A 90 -0.19 -7.16 -11.19
CA MET A 90 -1.27 -6.38 -10.58
C MET A 90 -2.16 -5.70 -11.63
N LEU A 91 -1.55 -5.11 -12.67
CA LEU A 91 -2.29 -4.49 -13.76
C LEU A 91 -3.10 -5.51 -14.57
N GLY A 92 -2.52 -6.69 -14.82
CA GLY A 92 -3.22 -7.80 -15.47
C GLY A 92 -4.41 -8.30 -14.67
N THR A 93 -4.24 -8.40 -13.34
CA THR A 93 -5.34 -8.71 -12.41
C THR A 93 -6.47 -7.71 -12.55
N VAL A 94 -6.16 -6.42 -12.42
CA VAL A 94 -7.17 -5.35 -12.48
C VAL A 94 -7.87 -5.30 -13.83
N ALA A 95 -7.13 -5.54 -14.92
CA ALA A 95 -7.70 -5.63 -16.25
C ALA A 95 -8.72 -6.77 -16.36
N ALA A 96 -8.41 -7.96 -15.81
CA ALA A 96 -9.35 -9.08 -15.78
C ALA A 96 -10.60 -8.77 -14.94
N ILE A 97 -10.44 -8.16 -13.76
CA ILE A 97 -11.58 -7.71 -12.93
C ILE A 97 -12.43 -6.72 -13.72
N ARG A 98 -11.82 -5.70 -14.33
CA ARG A 98 -12.52 -4.69 -15.12
C ARG A 98 -13.28 -5.29 -16.30
N ASP A 99 -12.77 -6.34 -16.91
CA ASP A 99 -13.38 -7.00 -18.07
C ASP A 99 -14.55 -7.93 -17.68
N HIS A 100 -14.55 -8.49 -16.46
CA HIS A 100 -15.45 -9.57 -16.07
C HIS A 100 -16.40 -9.25 -14.89
N VAL A 101 -16.03 -8.30 -14.03
CA VAL A 101 -16.75 -7.96 -12.80
C VAL A 101 -17.45 -6.62 -12.95
N ASP A 102 -18.72 -6.56 -12.56
CA ASP A 102 -19.45 -5.31 -12.40
C ASP A 102 -19.07 -4.66 -11.07
N ILE A 103 -18.26 -3.62 -11.19
CA ILE A 103 -17.72 -2.84 -10.06
C ILE A 103 -18.51 -1.57 -9.80
N SER A 104 -19.60 -1.30 -10.53
CA SER A 104 -20.34 -0.04 -10.45
C SER A 104 -20.82 0.29 -9.03
N ASP A 105 -21.14 -0.75 -8.25
CA ASP A 105 -21.57 -0.65 -6.85
C ASP A 105 -20.56 -1.30 -5.87
N THR A 106 -19.28 -1.35 -6.24
CA THR A 106 -18.22 -1.91 -5.38
C THR A 106 -17.28 -0.80 -4.91
N ARG A 107 -16.99 -0.76 -3.60
CA ARG A 107 -15.90 0.04 -3.06
C ARG A 107 -14.57 -0.67 -3.31
N ILE A 108 -13.55 0.08 -3.67
CA ILE A 108 -12.22 -0.42 -3.99
C ILE A 108 -11.25 0.21 -3.02
N THR A 109 -10.44 -0.61 -2.38
CA THR A 109 -9.37 -0.15 -1.51
C THR A 109 -8.05 -0.73 -1.99
N ALA A 110 -6.97 0.01 -1.82
CA ALA A 110 -5.64 -0.51 -2.11
C ALA A 110 -4.58 0.02 -1.16
N ILE A 111 -3.54 -0.78 -0.99
CA ILE A 111 -2.28 -0.36 -0.37
C ILE A 111 -1.14 -0.50 -1.37
N SER A 112 -0.04 0.19 -1.12
CA SER A 112 1.20 0.04 -1.87
C SER A 112 1.02 0.19 -3.39
N GLY A 113 1.82 -0.52 -4.18
CA GLY A 113 1.76 -0.50 -5.65
C GLY A 113 0.40 -0.81 -6.26
N SER A 114 -0.51 -1.48 -5.54
CA SER A 114 -1.88 -1.74 -6.01
C SER A 114 -2.75 -0.49 -6.04
N ALA A 115 -2.32 0.63 -5.46
CA ALA A 115 -3.01 1.91 -5.52
C ALA A 115 -3.30 2.35 -6.97
N ILE A 116 -2.34 2.12 -7.87
CA ILE A 116 -2.51 2.46 -9.29
C ILE A 116 -3.52 1.53 -9.96
N GLY A 117 -3.50 0.25 -9.60
CA GLY A 117 -4.50 -0.71 -10.05
C GLY A 117 -5.90 -0.35 -9.58
N ALA A 118 -6.06 0.03 -8.32
CA ALA A 118 -7.34 0.46 -7.78
C ALA A 118 -7.87 1.71 -8.51
N LEU A 119 -7.00 2.68 -8.80
CA LEU A 119 -7.36 3.85 -9.60
C LEU A 119 -7.85 3.41 -11.00
N LEU A 120 -7.07 2.60 -11.72
CA LEU A 120 -7.43 2.06 -13.03
C LEU A 120 -8.76 1.28 -13.02
N LEU A 121 -9.01 0.54 -11.94
CA LEU A 121 -10.25 -0.20 -11.78
C LEU A 121 -11.44 0.74 -11.58
N SER A 122 -11.30 1.73 -10.69
CA SER A 122 -12.37 2.65 -10.32
C SER A 122 -12.68 3.73 -11.38
N THR A 123 -11.76 3.95 -12.32
CA THR A 123 -11.84 5.03 -13.32
C THR A 123 -11.93 4.42 -14.73
N PRO A 124 -13.13 4.03 -15.20
CA PRO A 124 -13.34 3.31 -16.45
C PRO A 124 -12.96 4.10 -17.71
N GLU A 125 -12.69 5.40 -17.60
CA GLU A 125 -12.21 6.28 -18.66
C GLU A 125 -10.73 6.05 -18.98
N LEU A 126 -9.93 5.58 -18.02
CA LEU A 126 -8.50 5.33 -18.24
C LEU A 126 -8.30 4.08 -19.11
N ASP A 127 -7.43 4.15 -20.11
CA ASP A 127 -7.05 2.97 -20.88
C ASP A 127 -6.03 2.11 -20.10
N VAL A 128 -6.21 0.79 -20.15
CA VAL A 128 -5.36 -0.17 -19.42
C VAL A 128 -3.93 -0.17 -19.97
N VAL A 129 -3.75 -0.09 -21.28
CA VAL A 129 -2.43 -0.09 -21.93
C VAL A 129 -1.70 1.21 -21.60
N ASP A 130 -2.39 2.35 -21.65
CA ASP A 130 -1.79 3.65 -21.36
C ASP A 130 -1.39 3.80 -19.89
N VAL A 131 -2.23 3.34 -18.95
CA VAL A 131 -1.85 3.28 -17.53
C VAL A 131 -0.67 2.34 -17.32
N SER A 132 -0.67 1.17 -17.98
CA SER A 132 0.46 0.25 -17.87
C SER A 132 1.76 0.86 -18.38
N LEU A 133 1.69 1.59 -19.49
CA LEU A 133 2.82 2.33 -20.06
C LEU A 133 3.36 3.38 -19.07
N ALA A 134 2.47 4.19 -18.50
CA ALA A 134 2.82 5.20 -17.52
C ALA A 134 3.64 4.58 -16.36
N VAL A 135 3.13 3.51 -15.76
CA VAL A 135 3.81 2.87 -14.63
C VAL A 135 5.13 2.22 -15.04
N PHE A 136 5.18 1.58 -16.22
CA PHE A 136 6.42 0.99 -16.72
C PHE A 136 7.48 2.05 -17.04
N ARG A 137 7.10 3.24 -17.52
CA ARG A 137 8.01 4.38 -17.71
C ARG A 137 8.57 4.90 -16.39
N CYS A 138 7.71 5.16 -15.39
CA CYS A 138 8.16 5.58 -14.05
C CYS A 138 9.17 4.58 -13.48
N ARG A 139 8.82 3.29 -13.57
CA ARG A 139 9.67 2.22 -13.09
C ARG A 139 11.01 2.19 -13.81
N ASN A 140 11.01 2.28 -15.13
CA ASN A 140 12.23 2.29 -15.92
C ASN A 140 13.11 3.50 -15.57
N ASN A 141 12.53 4.67 -15.32
CA ASN A 141 13.25 5.85 -14.85
C ASN A 141 13.93 5.59 -13.48
N VAL A 142 13.22 4.99 -12.53
CA VAL A 142 13.78 4.59 -11.23
C VAL A 142 14.94 3.61 -11.41
N VAL A 143 14.74 2.56 -12.21
CA VAL A 143 15.70 1.46 -12.36
C VAL A 143 16.93 1.84 -13.19
N ARG A 144 16.80 2.72 -14.20
CA ARG A 144 17.91 3.20 -15.04
C ARG A 144 19.01 3.88 -14.24
N LYS A 145 18.69 4.39 -13.04
CA LYS A 145 19.66 4.99 -12.13
C LYS A 145 20.44 3.93 -11.32
N GLY A 146 20.17 2.64 -11.51
CA GLY A 146 20.85 1.51 -10.86
C GLY A 146 20.18 1.04 -9.58
N LEU A 147 20.47 -0.20 -9.15
CA LEU A 147 19.85 -0.85 -7.98
C LEU A 147 20.01 -0.05 -6.68
N ARG A 148 21.15 0.63 -6.50
CA ARG A 148 21.41 1.49 -5.33
C ARG A 148 20.42 2.65 -5.25
N ASN A 149 19.90 3.12 -6.40
CA ASN A 149 18.90 4.18 -6.48
C ASN A 149 17.45 3.67 -6.40
N CYS A 150 17.22 2.35 -6.33
CA CYS A 150 15.92 1.79 -5.95
C CYS A 150 15.71 1.82 -4.43
N TYR A 151 16.78 2.05 -3.65
CA TYR A 151 16.74 2.21 -2.20
C TYR A 151 16.99 3.67 -1.86
N MET A 152 16.44 4.14 -0.74
CA MET A 152 16.60 5.52 -0.29
C MET A 152 16.11 6.59 -1.30
N MET A 153 15.04 6.31 -2.02
CA MET A 153 14.40 7.27 -2.93
C MET A 153 13.71 8.41 -2.16
N ASP A 154 13.54 9.52 -2.87
CA ASP A 154 12.65 10.60 -2.48
C ASP A 154 11.22 10.19 -2.88
N VAL A 155 10.39 9.94 -1.88
CA VAL A 155 9.03 9.42 -2.08
C VAL A 155 8.11 10.46 -2.73
N SER A 156 8.26 11.74 -2.40
CA SER A 156 7.47 12.82 -2.99
C SER A 156 7.76 12.95 -4.47
N LYS A 157 9.05 12.99 -4.86
CA LYS A 157 9.44 13.02 -6.29
C LYS A 157 8.98 11.79 -7.06
N THR A 158 8.96 10.63 -6.40
CA THR A 158 8.50 9.37 -7.02
C THR A 158 7.00 9.42 -7.26
N ALA A 159 6.22 9.90 -6.29
CA ALA A 159 4.77 10.08 -6.46
C ALA A 159 4.45 11.13 -7.52
N GLU A 160 5.15 12.28 -7.54
CA GLU A 160 5.01 13.31 -8.56
C GLU A 160 5.25 12.75 -9.97
N MET A 161 6.32 11.97 -10.13
CA MET A 161 6.63 11.30 -11.40
C MET A 161 5.51 10.35 -11.84
N ILE A 162 4.93 9.59 -10.90
CA ILE A 162 3.83 8.68 -11.19
C ILE A 162 2.58 9.46 -11.61
N VAL A 163 2.21 10.50 -10.86
CA VAL A 163 1.04 11.33 -11.16
C VAL A 163 1.20 12.03 -12.50
N GLU A 164 2.39 12.54 -12.82
CA GLU A 164 2.65 13.21 -14.09
C GLU A 164 2.56 12.25 -15.29
N GLU A 165 3.08 11.03 -15.17
CA GLU A 165 2.94 10.01 -16.20
C GLU A 165 1.48 9.55 -16.36
N LEU A 166 0.70 9.46 -15.28
CA LEU A 166 -0.73 9.17 -15.37
C LEU A 166 -1.52 10.30 -16.06
N LYS A 167 -1.14 11.56 -15.83
CA LYS A 167 -1.75 12.71 -16.52
C LYS A 167 -1.43 12.71 -18.01
N THR A 168 -0.15 12.58 -18.33
CA THR A 168 0.36 12.78 -19.70
C THR A 168 0.16 11.56 -20.58
N SER A 169 0.46 10.37 -20.07
CA SER A 169 0.37 9.11 -20.83
C SER A 169 -1.02 8.51 -20.76
N ALA A 170 -1.69 8.55 -19.60
CA ALA A 170 -2.98 7.88 -19.39
C ALA A 170 -4.20 8.81 -19.37
N GLY A 171 -4.01 10.12 -19.49
CA GLY A 171 -5.11 11.09 -19.56
C GLY A 171 -5.88 11.25 -18.24
N LEU A 172 -5.26 10.95 -17.09
CA LEU A 172 -5.88 11.20 -15.79
C LEU A 172 -6.16 12.70 -15.61
N THR A 173 -7.38 13.04 -15.18
CA THR A 173 -7.82 14.42 -14.93
C THR A 173 -8.27 14.61 -13.48
N GLU A 174 -8.22 15.84 -12.98
CA GLU A 174 -8.77 16.14 -11.64
C GLU A 174 -10.26 15.85 -11.56
N LYS A 175 -11.02 16.05 -12.65
CA LYS A 175 -12.44 15.70 -12.69
C LYS A 175 -12.67 14.22 -12.35
N MET A 176 -11.85 13.32 -12.89
CA MET A 176 -11.94 11.89 -12.55
C MET A 176 -11.69 11.65 -11.05
N LEU A 177 -10.70 12.32 -10.46
CA LEU A 177 -10.43 12.24 -9.02
C LEU A 177 -11.60 12.78 -8.19
N GLN A 178 -12.17 13.92 -8.59
CA GLN A 178 -13.36 14.51 -7.96
C GLN A 178 -14.56 13.56 -8.03
N ASP A 179 -14.80 12.89 -9.15
CA ASP A 179 -15.88 11.93 -9.31
C ASP A 179 -15.69 10.73 -8.36
N ARG A 180 -14.45 10.24 -8.20
CA ARG A 180 -14.11 9.16 -7.26
C ARG A 180 -14.24 9.60 -5.80
N HIS A 181 -13.85 10.83 -5.48
CA HIS A 181 -14.02 11.44 -4.17
C HIS A 181 -15.50 11.53 -3.79
N HIS A 182 -16.33 12.12 -4.65
CA HIS A 182 -17.77 12.31 -4.39
C HIS A 182 -18.53 11.00 -4.22
N SER A 183 -18.24 10.01 -5.06
CA SER A 183 -18.90 8.69 -5.00
C SER A 183 -18.38 7.78 -3.90
N LYS A 184 -17.29 8.19 -3.21
CA LYS A 184 -16.64 7.42 -2.15
C LYS A 184 -16.41 5.96 -2.57
N GLN A 185 -15.92 5.78 -3.80
CA GLN A 185 -15.72 4.44 -4.36
C GLN A 185 -14.28 3.98 -4.15
N LEU A 186 -13.30 4.88 -4.22
CA LEU A 186 -11.88 4.55 -4.14
C LEU A 186 -11.29 5.01 -2.82
N TYR A 187 -10.55 4.12 -2.17
CA TYR A 187 -9.83 4.40 -0.94
C TYR A 187 -8.39 3.88 -0.99
N PHE A 188 -7.54 4.52 -0.20
CA PHE A 188 -6.13 4.20 -0.06
C PHE A 188 -5.80 3.89 1.39
N GLY A 189 -5.19 2.73 1.62
CA GLY A 189 -4.73 2.34 2.94
C GLY A 189 -3.32 2.83 3.21
N LEU A 190 -3.13 3.44 4.37
CA LEU A 190 -1.86 3.91 4.87
C LEU A 190 -1.73 3.59 6.35
N THR A 191 -0.49 3.59 6.83
CA THR A 191 -0.18 3.47 8.25
C THR A 191 0.18 4.85 8.76
N SER A 192 -0.67 5.43 9.62
CA SER A 192 -0.34 6.68 10.30
C SER A 192 0.43 6.39 11.58
N LEU A 193 1.50 7.13 11.83
CA LEU A 193 2.37 6.95 12.99
C LEU A 193 1.92 7.88 14.12
N ARG A 194 0.86 7.52 14.86
CA ARG A 194 0.31 8.32 15.97
C ARG A 194 0.02 7.50 17.22
N PRO A 195 0.59 7.86 18.38
CA PRO A 195 1.92 7.37 18.80
C PRO A 195 2.26 5.90 18.42
N TRP A 196 1.27 5.10 18.03
CA TRP A 196 1.37 3.75 17.50
C TRP A 196 1.09 3.70 15.98
N PRO A 197 1.55 2.65 15.26
CA PRO A 197 1.14 2.42 13.88
C PRO A 197 -0.36 2.10 13.80
N THR A 198 -1.14 3.06 13.30
CA THR A 198 -2.60 2.95 13.20
C THR A 198 -3.02 2.82 11.73
N PRO A 199 -3.86 1.83 11.37
CA PRO A 199 -4.37 1.71 10.02
C PRO A 199 -5.34 2.85 9.72
N VAL A 200 -5.10 3.55 8.63
CA VAL A 200 -5.98 4.61 8.13
C VAL A 200 -6.39 4.25 6.71
N CYS A 201 -7.68 4.42 6.40
CA CYS A 201 -8.21 4.24 5.06
C CYS A 201 -8.72 5.60 4.57
N LYS A 202 -7.99 6.21 3.64
CA LYS A 202 -8.28 7.52 3.09
C LYS A 202 -9.14 7.41 1.86
N GLU A 203 -10.19 8.23 1.78
CA GLU A 203 -10.93 8.45 0.53
C GLU A 203 -9.99 8.98 -0.56
N CYS A 204 -10.32 8.70 -1.82
CA CYS A 204 -9.62 9.28 -2.96
C CYS A 204 -9.60 10.82 -2.83
N PRO A 205 -8.42 11.46 -2.87
CA PRO A 205 -8.36 12.91 -2.87
C PRO A 205 -8.97 13.53 -4.12
N ALA A 206 -9.43 14.78 -4.02
CA ALA A 206 -10.14 15.47 -5.10
C ALA A 206 -9.22 16.27 -6.03
N THR A 207 -7.98 16.54 -5.63
CA THR A 207 -7.00 17.33 -6.38
C THR A 207 -5.73 16.53 -6.64
N PHE A 208 -4.94 16.92 -7.66
CA PHE A 208 -3.66 16.26 -7.90
C PHE A 208 -2.65 16.44 -6.77
N GLU A 209 -2.66 17.61 -6.12
CA GLU A 209 -1.76 17.90 -5.00
C GLU A 209 -1.99 16.94 -3.84
N GLU A 210 -3.25 16.80 -3.41
CA GLU A 210 -3.59 15.88 -2.32
C GLU A 210 -3.44 14.41 -2.76
N PHE A 211 -3.78 14.09 -4.01
CA PHE A 211 -3.59 12.75 -4.56
C PHE A 211 -2.12 12.34 -4.56
N CYS A 212 -1.22 13.23 -4.96
CA CYS A 212 0.22 13.00 -4.92
C CYS A 212 0.70 12.77 -3.49
N LYS A 213 0.24 13.57 -2.52
CA LYS A 213 0.58 13.42 -1.10
C LYS A 213 0.10 12.08 -0.52
N VAL A 214 -1.15 11.69 -0.78
CA VAL A 214 -1.68 10.40 -0.32
C VAL A 214 -0.98 9.24 -1.02
N LEU A 215 -0.77 9.32 -2.34
CA LEU A 215 -0.07 8.28 -3.08
C LEU A 215 1.36 8.09 -2.57
N ALA A 216 2.07 9.18 -2.28
CA ALA A 216 3.41 9.14 -1.69
C ALA A 216 3.40 8.38 -0.35
N ALA A 217 2.45 8.65 0.54
CA ALA A 217 2.31 7.90 1.79
C ALA A 217 2.00 6.42 1.54
N VAL A 218 1.12 6.12 0.59
CA VAL A 218 0.65 4.76 0.27
C VAL A 218 1.76 3.86 -0.25
N ILE A 219 2.71 4.39 -1.02
CA ILE A 219 3.84 3.64 -1.57
C ILE A 219 5.09 3.68 -0.68
N CYS A 220 5.07 4.46 0.41
CA CYS A 220 6.24 4.72 1.25
C CYS A 220 6.63 3.48 2.08
N ILE A 221 7.46 2.60 1.51
CA ILE A 221 8.02 1.42 2.19
C ILE A 221 9.49 1.67 2.58
N PRO A 222 9.84 1.75 3.88
CA PRO A 222 11.23 1.63 4.33
C PRO A 222 11.82 0.24 4.03
N PRO A 223 13.08 0.11 3.58
CA PRO A 223 14.09 1.16 3.37
C PRO A 223 14.12 1.74 1.94
N PHE A 224 13.12 1.45 1.10
CA PHE A 224 13.10 1.93 -0.29
C PHE A 224 12.99 3.46 -0.38
N PHE A 225 12.38 4.09 0.63
CA PHE A 225 12.26 5.54 0.74
C PHE A 225 12.91 6.05 2.03
N THR A 226 13.54 7.23 1.95
CA THR A 226 14.27 7.83 3.08
C THR A 226 13.40 8.55 4.09
N GLN A 227 12.19 8.94 3.69
CA GLN A 227 11.35 9.85 4.44
C GLN A 227 9.91 9.33 4.46
N THR A 228 9.23 9.57 5.57
CA THR A 228 7.78 9.41 5.67
C THR A 228 7.07 10.62 5.06
N VAL A 229 5.80 10.46 4.71
CA VAL A 229 4.98 11.56 4.20
C VAL A 229 3.96 11.95 5.26
N GLU A 230 3.80 13.24 5.52
CA GLU A 230 2.76 13.70 6.44
C GLU A 230 1.38 13.58 5.78
N VAL A 231 0.40 12.97 6.43
CA VAL A 231 -1.01 12.95 6.00
C VAL A 231 -1.88 13.30 7.22
N ASP A 232 -2.76 14.29 7.05
CA ASP A 232 -3.56 14.94 8.12
C ASP A 232 -2.76 15.40 9.35
N GLY A 233 -1.53 15.88 9.17
CA GLY A 233 -0.69 16.35 10.28
C GLY A 233 0.13 15.27 10.96
N TYR A 234 0.19 14.04 10.41
CA TYR A 234 0.95 12.95 11.02
C TYR A 234 1.83 12.21 10.01
N PRO A 235 3.07 11.84 10.39
CA PRO A 235 3.92 10.98 9.58
C PRO A 235 3.21 9.69 9.21
N SER A 236 3.26 9.33 7.93
CA SER A 236 2.55 8.18 7.38
C SER A 236 3.44 7.41 6.40
N VAL A 237 3.23 6.10 6.37
CA VAL A 237 3.94 5.13 5.54
C VAL A 237 2.95 4.15 4.90
N ASP A 238 3.47 3.22 4.10
CA ASP A 238 2.68 2.19 3.42
C ASP A 238 1.73 1.47 4.38
N GLY A 239 0.51 1.19 3.92
CA GLY A 239 -0.52 0.48 4.69
C GLY A 239 -0.06 -0.89 5.21
N PHE A 240 0.89 -1.54 4.52
CA PHE A 240 1.43 -2.85 4.90
C PHE A 240 1.94 -2.91 6.35
N PHE A 241 2.45 -1.80 6.90
CA PHE A 241 2.97 -1.73 8.27
C PHE A 241 1.90 -1.84 9.37
N SER A 242 0.63 -1.66 9.03
CA SER A 242 -0.49 -1.85 9.96
C SER A 242 -1.42 -2.97 9.51
N ARG A 243 -1.74 -3.05 8.21
CA ARG A 243 -2.59 -4.10 7.62
C ARG A 243 -2.24 -4.37 6.16
N ILE A 244 -2.30 -5.64 5.76
CA ILE A 244 -2.10 -6.06 4.35
C ILE A 244 -3.31 -5.71 3.46
N PHE A 245 -4.46 -5.46 4.08
CA PHE A 245 -5.66 -4.96 3.42
C PHE A 245 -6.21 -3.81 4.23
N ALA A 246 -6.50 -2.70 3.58
CA ALA A 246 -7.20 -1.58 4.20
C ALA A 246 -8.68 -1.62 3.85
N THR A 247 -9.52 -1.15 4.76
CA THR A 247 -10.97 -1.12 4.61
C THR A 247 -11.49 0.10 5.35
N PRO A 248 -12.42 0.88 4.77
CA PRO A 248 -13.07 2.00 5.46
C PRO A 248 -13.73 1.56 6.76
N GLU A 249 -13.90 2.46 7.73
CA GLU A 249 -14.47 2.09 9.04
C GLU A 249 -15.94 1.65 8.98
N ASP A 250 -16.67 2.15 7.98
CA ASP A 250 -18.09 1.88 7.72
C ASP A 250 -18.33 0.63 6.84
N HIS A 251 -17.32 -0.21 6.60
CA HIS A 251 -17.49 -1.40 5.78
C HIS A 251 -18.28 -2.52 6.48
N ASP A 252 -19.06 -3.27 5.70
CA ASP A 252 -19.61 -4.55 6.13
C ASP A 252 -18.52 -5.63 6.09
N PRO A 253 -18.06 -6.18 7.23
CA PRO A 253 -17.01 -7.19 7.26
C PRO A 253 -17.36 -8.48 6.52
N ALA A 254 -18.65 -8.78 6.33
CA ALA A 254 -19.13 -9.95 5.60
C ALA A 254 -19.05 -9.78 4.08
N LYS A 255 -18.85 -8.55 3.59
CA LYS A 255 -18.82 -8.22 2.15
C LYS A 255 -17.44 -7.75 1.68
N VAL A 256 -16.37 -8.12 2.40
CA VAL A 256 -14.99 -7.80 2.00
C VAL A 256 -14.40 -8.92 1.16
N VAL A 257 -14.12 -8.60 -0.10
CA VAL A 257 -13.34 -9.45 -1.01
C VAL A 257 -11.88 -9.04 -0.90
N ARG A 258 -11.04 -9.93 -0.37
CA ARG A 258 -9.61 -9.67 -0.24
C ARG A 258 -8.90 -10.29 -1.43
N TYR A 259 -8.18 -9.46 -2.20
CA TYR A 259 -7.40 -9.94 -3.32
C TYR A 259 -5.97 -9.43 -3.21
N CYS A 260 -5.00 -10.33 -3.26
CA CYS A 260 -3.60 -9.96 -3.25
C CYS A 260 -2.94 -10.56 -4.51
N PRO A 261 -2.21 -9.76 -5.29
CA PRO A 261 -1.43 -10.29 -6.41
C PRO A 261 -0.22 -11.14 -5.93
N PHE A 262 0.08 -11.10 -4.63
CA PHE A 262 0.86 -12.16 -4.01
C PHE A 262 0.01 -13.44 -4.02
N PRO A 263 0.53 -14.58 -4.54
CA PRO A 263 -0.17 -15.85 -4.35
C PRO A 263 -0.49 -15.96 -2.87
N ALA A 264 -1.76 -16.20 -2.53
CA ALA A 264 -2.42 -16.00 -1.23
C ALA A 264 -1.88 -16.87 -0.06
N LEU A 265 -0.56 -17.07 -0.02
CA LEU A 265 0.24 -18.11 0.60
C LEU A 265 1.43 -17.49 1.36
N TRP A 266 1.34 -16.25 1.83
CA TRP A 266 2.40 -15.70 2.68
C TRP A 266 1.99 -15.66 4.15
N LEU A 267 0.69 -15.80 4.44
CA LEU A 267 0.15 -15.81 5.80
C LEU A 267 -0.73 -17.02 6.16
N THR A 268 -1.22 -17.79 5.19
CA THR A 268 -2.17 -18.90 5.45
C THR A 268 -1.74 -20.25 4.88
N PHE A 269 -0.75 -20.30 3.99
CA PHE A 269 -0.19 -21.55 3.49
C PHE A 269 1.31 -21.37 3.25
N ARG A 270 2.12 -22.39 3.52
CA ARG A 270 3.55 -22.41 3.16
C ARG A 270 3.68 -22.73 1.66
N PRO A 271 4.06 -21.80 0.78
CA PRO A 271 4.37 -22.14 -0.59
C PRO A 271 5.67 -22.95 -0.60
N PRO A 272 5.93 -23.78 -1.63
CA PRO A 272 7.24 -24.38 -1.82
C PRO A 272 8.30 -23.27 -1.81
N ALA A 273 9.40 -23.46 -1.06
CA ALA A 273 10.43 -22.44 -0.87
C ALA A 273 10.99 -21.84 -2.19
N ARG A 274 10.89 -22.60 -3.29
CA ARG A 274 11.27 -22.18 -4.64
C ARG A 274 10.39 -21.03 -5.18
N ASP A 275 9.07 -21.14 -5.01
CA ASP A 275 8.12 -20.12 -5.49
C ASP A 275 8.18 -18.87 -4.60
N MET A 276 8.52 -19.06 -3.32
CA MET A 276 8.76 -18.00 -2.36
C MET A 276 9.94 -17.10 -2.76
N ILE A 277 11.08 -17.70 -3.13
CA ILE A 277 12.28 -16.96 -3.55
C ILE A 277 12.04 -16.22 -4.87
N SER A 278 11.39 -16.87 -5.84
CA SER A 278 11.07 -16.23 -7.13
C SER A 278 10.06 -15.09 -6.99
N SER A 279 9.07 -15.24 -6.09
CA SER A 279 8.09 -14.19 -5.84
C SER A 279 8.70 -13.01 -5.07
N LEU A 280 9.55 -13.27 -4.08
CA LEU A 280 10.33 -12.22 -3.40
C LEU A 280 11.27 -11.52 -4.36
N SER A 281 11.93 -12.29 -5.23
CA SER A 281 12.85 -11.70 -6.18
C SER A 281 12.11 -10.74 -7.10
N GLU A 282 10.90 -11.06 -7.55
CA GLU A 282 10.05 -10.13 -8.32
C GLU A 282 9.58 -8.90 -7.55
N CYS A 283 9.53 -8.98 -6.22
CA CYS A 283 9.15 -7.87 -5.37
C CYS A 283 10.33 -6.94 -5.05
N VAL A 284 11.55 -7.46 -5.05
CA VAL A 284 12.75 -6.77 -4.57
C VAL A 284 13.73 -6.43 -5.70
N PHE A 285 13.76 -7.24 -6.76
CA PHE A 285 14.61 -7.02 -7.92
C PHE A 285 13.84 -6.43 -9.08
N PRO A 286 14.39 -5.40 -9.72
CA PRO A 286 13.76 -4.81 -10.87
C PRO A 286 14.01 -5.66 -12.14
N TYR A 287 13.07 -6.54 -12.47
CA TYR A 287 13.03 -7.23 -13.77
C TYR A 287 12.87 -6.29 -14.98
N GLY A 288 13.28 -6.73 -16.18
CA GLY A 288 13.05 -5.98 -17.41
C GLY A 288 11.57 -5.92 -17.83
N LEU A 289 11.24 -5.01 -18.76
CA LEU A 289 9.87 -4.79 -19.28
C LEU A 289 9.22 -6.08 -19.79
N ALA A 290 9.95 -6.93 -20.49
CA ALA A 290 9.44 -8.20 -21.01
C ALA A 290 8.86 -9.12 -19.92
N ARG A 291 9.48 -9.17 -18.72
CA ARG A 291 8.94 -9.94 -17.59
C ARG A 291 7.65 -9.32 -17.05
N HIS A 292 7.54 -7.99 -17.02
CA HIS A 292 6.31 -7.32 -16.60
C HIS A 292 5.15 -7.63 -17.53
N ILE A 293 5.40 -7.60 -18.84
CA ILE A 293 4.41 -7.97 -19.86
C ILE A 293 3.99 -9.44 -19.67
N ALA A 294 4.93 -10.36 -19.47
CA ALA A 294 4.59 -11.75 -19.17
C ALA A 294 3.79 -11.88 -17.86
N SER A 295 4.18 -11.15 -16.82
CA SER A 295 3.48 -11.17 -15.53
C SER A 295 2.06 -10.60 -15.63
N PHE A 296 1.81 -9.66 -16.55
CA PHE A 296 0.47 -9.15 -16.82
C PHE A 296 -0.46 -10.26 -17.30
N GLU A 297 -0.01 -11.06 -18.25
CA GLU A 297 -0.77 -12.21 -18.74
C GLU A 297 -1.05 -13.22 -17.61
N GLU A 298 -0.04 -13.51 -16.77
CA GLU A 298 -0.20 -14.35 -15.58
C GLU A 298 -1.25 -13.81 -14.61
N GLY A 299 -1.19 -12.51 -14.29
CA GLY A 299 -2.13 -11.86 -13.38
C GLY A 299 -3.56 -11.85 -13.91
N TYR A 300 -3.71 -11.63 -15.22
CA TYR A 300 -5.01 -11.69 -15.90
C TYR A 300 -5.59 -13.10 -15.80
N GLN A 301 -4.83 -14.12 -16.19
CA GLN A 301 -5.29 -15.50 -16.19
C GLN A 301 -5.62 -16.00 -14.78
N MET A 302 -4.76 -15.73 -13.79
CA MET A 302 -4.98 -16.15 -12.41
C MET A 302 -6.24 -15.52 -11.81
N THR A 303 -6.56 -14.29 -12.19
CA THR A 303 -7.81 -13.64 -11.81
C THR A 303 -9.03 -14.33 -12.42
N LEU A 304 -8.96 -14.75 -13.69
CA LEU A 304 -10.05 -15.52 -14.29
C LEU A 304 -10.30 -16.83 -13.56
N ASP A 305 -9.22 -17.51 -13.17
CA ASP A 305 -9.31 -18.76 -12.41
C ASP A 305 -9.92 -18.52 -11.03
N PHE A 306 -9.54 -17.44 -10.34
CA PHE A 306 -10.18 -17.01 -9.10
C PHE A 306 -11.68 -16.74 -9.27
N LEU A 307 -12.07 -15.97 -10.29
CA LEU A 307 -13.49 -15.66 -10.56
C LEU A 307 -14.30 -16.93 -10.86
N ARG A 308 -13.68 -17.95 -11.48
CA ARG A 308 -14.31 -19.24 -11.81
C ARG A 308 -14.29 -20.24 -10.66
N SER A 309 -13.49 -20.02 -9.62
CA SER A 309 -13.30 -20.96 -8.51
C SER A 309 -14.56 -21.24 -7.69
N GLY A 310 -15.52 -20.30 -7.66
CA GLY A 310 -16.73 -20.41 -6.85
C GLY A 310 -16.48 -20.34 -5.33
N THR A 311 -15.33 -19.79 -4.93
CA THR A 311 -14.99 -19.49 -3.53
C THR A 311 -16.00 -18.51 -2.91
N ALA A 312 -16.02 -18.42 -1.58
CA ALA A 312 -16.90 -17.50 -0.89
C ALA A 312 -16.60 -16.04 -1.30
N GLU A 313 -15.32 -15.67 -1.39
CA GLU A 313 -14.91 -14.34 -1.84
C GLU A 313 -15.27 -14.08 -3.31
N SER A 314 -15.08 -15.05 -4.22
CA SER A 314 -15.40 -14.84 -5.63
C SER A 314 -16.91 -14.67 -5.85
N LYS A 315 -17.75 -15.29 -5.03
CA LYS A 315 -19.22 -15.17 -5.07
C LYS A 315 -19.74 -13.80 -4.63
N LEU A 316 -18.95 -13.04 -3.88
CA LEU A 316 -19.30 -11.66 -3.50
C LEU A 316 -19.15 -10.68 -4.67
N LEU A 317 -18.41 -11.06 -5.72
CA LEU A 317 -18.23 -10.24 -6.91
C LEU A 317 -19.37 -10.50 -7.92
N SER A 318 -20.10 -9.44 -8.27
CA SER A 318 -21.09 -9.53 -9.34
C SER A 318 -20.40 -9.61 -10.70
N LEU A 319 -20.64 -10.68 -11.45
CA LEU A 319 -20.12 -10.82 -12.81
C LEU A 319 -20.96 -9.98 -13.78
N LYS A 320 -20.31 -9.41 -14.79
CA LYS A 320 -20.98 -8.72 -15.89
C LYS A 320 -21.86 -9.70 -16.66
N LYS A 321 -23.04 -9.24 -17.11
CA LYS A 321 -23.93 -10.01 -18.00
C LYS A 321 -23.24 -10.40 -19.33
N ARG A 322 -22.31 -9.57 -19.79
CA ARG A 322 -21.53 -9.76 -21.02
C ARG A 322 -20.06 -9.42 -20.74
N PRO A 323 -19.29 -10.35 -20.17
CA PRO A 323 -17.87 -10.13 -19.97
C PRO A 323 -17.17 -10.00 -21.32
N VAL A 324 -16.13 -9.17 -21.40
CA VAL A 324 -15.37 -8.96 -22.63
C VAL A 324 -13.93 -9.34 -22.35
N ASN A 325 -13.44 -10.43 -22.94
CA ASN A 325 -12.02 -10.78 -22.81
C ASN A 325 -11.19 -9.94 -23.78
N ARG A 326 -10.42 -8.98 -23.24
CA ARG A 326 -9.54 -8.10 -24.02
C ARG A 326 -8.06 -8.42 -23.88
N LEU A 327 -7.70 -9.57 -23.30
CA LEU A 327 -6.31 -9.94 -23.03
C LEU A 327 -5.43 -9.83 -24.28
N SER A 328 -5.89 -10.36 -25.42
CA SER A 328 -5.12 -10.30 -26.68
C SER A 328 -4.83 -8.85 -27.11
N LYS A 329 -5.83 -7.97 -27.04
CA LYS A 329 -5.69 -6.53 -27.34
C LYS A 329 -4.71 -5.85 -26.38
N TYR A 330 -4.80 -6.16 -25.09
CA TYR A 330 -3.85 -5.62 -24.11
C TYR A 330 -2.44 -6.08 -24.37
N MET A 331 -2.24 -7.37 -24.64
CA MET A 331 -0.91 -7.92 -24.92
C MET A 331 -0.31 -7.37 -26.21
N GLU A 332 -1.11 -7.16 -27.25
CA GLU A 332 -0.67 -6.48 -28.47
C GLU A 332 -0.20 -5.05 -28.17
N GLY A 333 -1.02 -4.27 -27.45
CA GLY A 333 -0.66 -2.94 -26.97
C GLY A 333 0.65 -2.94 -26.19
N LEU A 334 0.74 -3.75 -25.13
CA LEU A 334 1.91 -3.85 -24.27
C LEU A 334 3.18 -4.28 -25.02
N ARG A 335 3.08 -5.21 -25.97
CA ARG A 335 4.22 -5.65 -26.79
C ARG A 335 4.68 -4.58 -27.77
N SER A 336 3.76 -3.80 -28.35
CA SER A 336 4.13 -2.66 -29.20
C SER A 336 4.94 -1.61 -28.44
N LEU A 337 4.67 -1.45 -27.14
CA LEU A 337 5.41 -0.53 -26.27
C LEU A 337 6.84 -1.00 -25.99
N GLN A 338 7.12 -2.31 -26.06
CA GLN A 338 8.48 -2.84 -25.88
C GLN A 338 9.44 -2.32 -26.95
N ALA A 339 8.94 -1.93 -28.13
CA ALA A 339 9.75 -1.32 -29.19
C ALA A 339 10.08 0.16 -28.93
N LEU A 340 9.41 0.82 -27.97
CA LEU A 340 9.51 2.26 -27.71
C LEU A 340 10.37 2.61 -26.48
N VAL A 341 10.74 1.63 -25.64
CA VAL A 341 11.37 1.85 -24.32
C VAL A 341 12.81 1.36 -24.29
#